data_AF-A0A7K1Y3A9-F1
#
_entry.id   AF-A0A7K1Y3A9-F1
#
_cell.length_a   1.000
_cell.length_b   1.000
_cell.length_c   1.000
_cell.angle_alpha   90.00
_cell.angle_beta   90.00
_cell.angle_gamma   90.00
#
_symmetry.space_group_name_H-M   'P 1'
#
loop_
_entity.id
_entity.type
_entity.pdbx_description
1 polymer ?
#
loop_
_entity_poly.entity_id
_entity_poly.type
_entity_poly.pdbx_seq_one_letter_code
_entity_poly.pdbx_strand_id
1 'polypeptide(L)'
;MRILEKSSKVEAQLVSSYIDLVKAIAAVSFEHKDYLLFFRGQEKDYVNKNGNSSFYPSIYRTSNENLSKELLSIRFKKLEQASNLLINRLENVQDLDGGIRELKKRKYIRWSILQHYEVCDTPLLDLTQSIRVACSFALMNRSSGGFVYVFALPYITNRISINSEHDIVNIRLLNICPPNALRPYFQEAYLVGTEDVMMNYDERTDLDFKQRLVAKFQLVNTEGEFWGADSSVEKYLYQENDIFKELCDGIKNEIDEQNNIELAFPGRWRNDYTIGDGRTGTEIFEVKNINEYHIGPHHVFNLDSVLIDKQNGIINFRKVGVGNDKRKAYNSLRIVDSNHYIGLEDNSNPISYSRQD
;
A
#
# COMPACT_ATOMS: atom_id res chain seq x y z
N MET A 1 7.38 -2.77 -27.62
CA MET A 1 8.79 -2.35 -27.51
C MET A 1 9.36 -2.98 -26.24
N ARG A 2 10.61 -3.50 -26.23
CA ARG A 2 11.14 -4.36 -25.15
C ARG A 2 10.97 -3.69 -23.78
N ILE A 3 10.06 -4.22 -22.94
CA ILE A 3 10.25 -4.27 -21.48
C ILE A 3 11.74 -4.59 -21.31
N LEU A 4 12.50 -3.71 -20.60
CA LEU A 4 13.91 -3.94 -20.26
C LEU A 4 14.08 -5.45 -20.07
N GLU A 5 14.79 -6.10 -21.00
CA GLU A 5 14.74 -7.56 -21.23
C GLU A 5 14.58 -8.27 -19.90
N LYS A 6 13.45 -8.97 -19.65
CA LYS A 6 13.08 -9.64 -18.37
C LYS A 6 14.32 -9.86 -17.50
N SER A 7 14.67 -8.86 -16.69
CA SER A 7 16.06 -8.80 -16.20
C SER A 7 16.30 -9.96 -15.27
N SER A 8 17.42 -10.64 -15.51
CA SER A 8 18.11 -11.46 -14.52
C SER A 8 18.18 -10.70 -13.19
N LYS A 9 18.20 -11.46 -12.09
CA LYS A 9 18.34 -10.96 -10.72
C LYS A 9 19.36 -9.80 -10.67
N VAL A 10 18.89 -8.60 -10.34
CA VAL A 10 19.77 -7.43 -10.13
C VAL A 10 20.46 -7.63 -8.78
N GLU A 11 21.75 -7.94 -8.83
CA GLU A 11 22.55 -8.10 -7.62
C GLU A 11 22.85 -6.75 -6.97
N ALA A 12 23.02 -6.77 -5.64
CA ALA A 12 23.32 -5.55 -4.90
C ALA A 12 24.81 -5.25 -5.00
N GLN A 13 25.17 -4.07 -5.52
CA GLN A 13 26.52 -3.56 -5.44
C GLN A 13 26.74 -2.90 -4.07
N LEU A 14 27.81 -3.28 -3.38
CA LEU A 14 28.19 -2.66 -2.11
C LEU A 14 28.73 -1.24 -2.34
N VAL A 15 28.28 -0.31 -1.50
CA VAL A 15 28.75 1.07 -1.52
C VAL A 15 28.93 1.58 -0.09
N SER A 16 30.13 2.07 0.22
CA SER A 16 30.50 2.52 1.57
C SER A 16 30.47 4.03 1.76
N SER A 17 30.30 4.82 0.69
CA SER A 17 30.20 6.29 0.78
C SER A 17 29.15 6.87 -0.17
N TYR A 18 28.58 8.01 0.21
CA TYR A 18 27.63 8.75 -0.60
C TYR A 18 28.23 9.16 -1.96
N ILE A 19 29.52 9.55 -1.98
CA ILE A 19 30.21 9.92 -3.21
C ILE A 19 30.36 8.73 -4.17
N ASP A 20 30.69 7.56 -3.64
CA ASP A 20 30.80 6.36 -4.48
C ASP A 20 29.44 5.95 -5.04
N LEU A 21 28.36 6.15 -4.27
CA LEU A 21 27.00 5.94 -4.77
C LEU A 21 26.67 6.88 -5.93
N VAL A 22 26.98 8.17 -5.79
CA VAL A 22 26.75 9.17 -6.85
C VAL A 22 27.51 8.81 -8.12
N LYS A 23 28.78 8.39 -8.00
CA LYS A 23 29.58 7.92 -9.15
C LYS A 23 28.96 6.68 -9.81
N ALA A 24 28.51 5.70 -9.03
CA ALA A 24 27.86 4.51 -9.55
C ALA A 24 26.55 4.85 -10.27
N ILE A 25 25.72 5.74 -9.70
CA ILE A 25 24.50 6.21 -10.33
C ILE A 25 24.78 6.99 -11.63
N ALA A 26 25.87 7.76 -11.69
CA ALA A 26 26.26 8.45 -12.92
C ALA A 26 26.56 7.46 -14.06
N ALA A 27 27.21 6.33 -13.77
CA ALA A 27 27.43 5.26 -14.74
C ALA A 27 26.11 4.64 -15.21
N VAL A 28 25.22 4.30 -14.27
CA VAL A 28 23.88 3.76 -14.58
C VAL A 28 23.09 4.74 -15.47
N SER A 29 23.16 6.05 -15.18
CA SER A 29 22.47 7.09 -15.95
C SER A 29 23.02 7.22 -17.37
N PHE A 30 24.33 7.06 -17.56
CA PHE A 30 24.95 7.10 -18.88
C PHE A 30 24.49 5.92 -19.75
N GLU A 31 24.37 4.73 -19.16
CA GLU A 31 23.88 3.53 -19.85
C GLU A 31 22.38 3.60 -20.19
N HIS A 32 21.58 4.26 -19.35
CA HIS A 32 20.12 4.36 -19.48
C HIS A 32 19.66 5.75 -19.93
N LYS A 33 20.40 6.39 -20.85
CA LYS A 33 20.16 7.76 -21.32
C LYS A 33 18.75 8.06 -21.86
N ASP A 34 18.04 7.04 -22.35
CA ASP A 34 16.67 7.16 -22.89
C ASP A 34 15.59 7.09 -21.79
N TYR A 35 16.01 6.96 -20.52
CA TYR A 35 15.13 6.90 -19.36
C TYR A 35 15.50 7.93 -18.31
N LEU A 36 14.53 8.26 -17.48
CA LEU A 36 14.70 9.06 -16.28
C LEU A 36 14.86 8.14 -15.08
N LEU A 37 15.90 8.37 -14.27
CA LEU A 37 16.16 7.57 -13.08
C LEU A 37 15.35 8.07 -11.88
N PHE A 38 14.80 7.10 -11.14
CA PHE A 38 14.10 7.31 -9.89
C PHE A 38 14.67 6.38 -8.82
N PHE A 39 14.58 6.81 -7.58
CA PHE A 39 15.21 6.15 -6.45
C PHE A 39 14.19 5.75 -5.39
N ARG A 40 14.47 4.66 -4.70
CA ARG A 40 13.75 4.24 -3.49
C ARG A 40 14.74 3.73 -2.46
N GLY A 41 14.67 4.27 -1.25
CA GLY A 41 15.42 3.78 -0.08
C GLY A 41 14.61 2.79 0.74
N GLN A 42 15.23 1.71 1.22
CA GLN A 42 14.64 0.79 2.18
C GLN A 42 15.68 0.26 3.16
N GLU A 43 15.31 0.08 4.42
CA GLU A 43 16.18 -0.48 5.47
C GLU A 43 16.55 -1.96 5.24
N LYS A 44 15.72 -2.68 4.49
CA LYS A 44 15.92 -4.09 4.17
C LYS A 44 15.43 -4.40 2.77
N ASP A 45 16.00 -5.46 2.22
CA ASP A 45 15.59 -5.98 0.93
C ASP A 45 14.38 -6.91 1.06
N TYR A 46 13.27 -6.49 0.47
CA TYR A 46 12.05 -7.29 0.42
C TYR A 46 12.11 -8.21 -0.79
N VAL A 47 12.36 -9.49 -0.54
CA VAL A 47 12.46 -10.53 -1.57
C VAL A 47 11.19 -11.37 -1.68
N ASN A 48 10.91 -11.84 -2.89
CA ASN A 48 9.89 -12.86 -3.12
C ASN A 48 10.41 -14.26 -2.78
N LYS A 49 9.56 -15.29 -2.93
CA LYS A 49 9.89 -16.70 -2.67
C LYS A 49 11.10 -17.22 -3.45
N ASN A 50 11.43 -16.59 -4.57
CA ASN A 50 12.58 -16.96 -5.41
C ASN A 50 13.85 -16.18 -5.05
N GLY A 51 13.84 -15.40 -3.96
CA GLY A 51 14.98 -14.60 -3.52
C GLY A 51 15.26 -13.35 -4.35
N ASN A 52 14.32 -12.95 -5.22
CA ASN A 52 14.44 -11.73 -6.03
C ASN A 52 13.74 -10.56 -5.33
N SER A 53 14.33 -9.37 -5.38
CA SER A 53 13.70 -8.14 -4.88
C SER A 53 12.33 -7.91 -5.55
N SER A 54 11.39 -7.37 -4.78
CA SER A 54 9.98 -7.28 -5.15
C SER A 54 9.43 -5.88 -4.84
N PHE A 55 8.76 -5.27 -5.82
CA PHE A 55 8.27 -3.89 -5.76
C PHE A 55 6.81 -3.79 -6.17
N TYR A 56 5.99 -4.70 -5.62
CA TYR A 56 4.54 -4.54 -5.71
C TYR A 56 4.10 -3.26 -4.98
N PRO A 57 3.22 -2.45 -5.59
CA PRO A 57 2.38 -1.51 -4.87
C PRO A 57 1.65 -2.18 -3.69
N SER A 58 1.39 -1.41 -2.63
CA SER A 58 0.84 -1.93 -1.36
C SER A 58 -0.46 -2.71 -1.56
N ILE A 59 -1.35 -2.24 -2.44
CA ILE A 59 -2.63 -2.90 -2.75
C ILE A 59 -2.49 -4.29 -3.35
N TYR A 60 -1.34 -4.60 -3.95
CA TYR A 60 -1.06 -5.88 -4.57
C TYR A 60 -0.20 -6.78 -3.70
N ARG A 61 0.26 -6.34 -2.52
CA ARG A 61 1.10 -7.14 -1.62
C ARG A 61 0.28 -8.19 -0.88
N THR A 62 0.83 -9.40 -0.79
CA THR A 62 0.28 -10.49 0.01
C THR A 62 1.44 -11.21 0.67
N SER A 63 1.22 -11.69 1.89
CA SER A 63 2.29 -12.23 2.74
C SER A 63 2.76 -13.62 2.36
N ASN A 64 2.11 -14.33 1.42
CA ASN A 64 2.63 -15.54 0.73
C ASN A 64 1.63 -16.18 -0.26
N GLU A 65 0.59 -15.46 -0.69
CA GLU A 65 -0.61 -16.07 -1.32
C GLU A 65 -0.98 -15.42 -2.65
N ASN A 66 -1.78 -16.14 -3.44
CA ASN A 66 -2.43 -15.53 -4.59
C ASN A 66 -3.43 -14.48 -4.10
N LEU A 67 -3.33 -13.29 -4.67
CA LEU A 67 -4.26 -12.20 -4.44
C LEU A 67 -5.58 -12.56 -5.12
N SER A 68 -6.62 -12.86 -4.34
CA SER A 68 -7.94 -13.18 -4.90
C SER A 68 -8.64 -11.90 -5.39
N LYS A 69 -9.60 -12.07 -6.30
CA LYS A 69 -10.39 -10.94 -6.83
C LYS A 69 -11.23 -10.27 -5.73
N GLU A 70 -11.72 -11.07 -4.79
CA GLU A 70 -12.51 -10.62 -3.63
C GLU A 70 -11.66 -9.72 -2.73
N LEU A 71 -10.46 -10.18 -2.35
CA LEU A 71 -9.54 -9.40 -1.54
C LEU A 71 -9.15 -8.09 -2.22
N LEU A 72 -8.84 -8.16 -3.52
CA LEU A 72 -8.49 -6.97 -4.28
C LEU A 72 -9.65 -5.98 -4.38
N SER A 73 -10.88 -6.48 -4.61
CA SER A 73 -12.09 -5.66 -4.63
C SER A 73 -12.32 -4.94 -3.31
N ILE A 74 -12.18 -5.63 -2.17
CA ILE A 74 -12.26 -5.02 -0.83
C ILE A 74 -11.24 -3.88 -0.70
N ARG A 75 -9.99 -4.11 -1.09
CA ARG A 75 -8.93 -3.09 -0.98
C ARG A 75 -9.22 -1.86 -1.84
N PHE A 76 -9.70 -2.05 -3.08
CA PHE A 76 -10.08 -0.92 -3.94
C PHE A 76 -11.31 -0.16 -3.41
N LYS A 77 -12.28 -0.84 -2.81
CA LYS A 77 -13.41 -0.18 -2.14
C LYS A 77 -12.95 0.67 -0.94
N LYS A 78 -12.00 0.18 -0.14
CA LYS A 78 -11.38 0.99 0.92
C LYS A 78 -10.66 2.22 0.37
N LEU A 79 -9.90 2.05 -0.71
CA LEU A 79 -9.23 3.16 -1.39
C LEU A 79 -10.23 4.20 -1.93
N GLU A 80 -11.40 3.75 -2.40
CA GLU A 80 -12.50 4.63 -2.82
C GLU A 80 -13.13 5.37 -1.62
N GLN A 81 -13.41 4.69 -0.51
CA GLN A 81 -13.85 5.32 0.75
C GLN A 81 -12.86 6.41 1.20
N ALA A 82 -11.56 6.08 1.24
CA ALA A 82 -10.49 7.00 1.57
C ALA A 82 -10.43 8.21 0.62
N SER A 83 -10.61 7.97 -0.68
CA SER A 83 -10.62 9.01 -1.70
C SER A 83 -11.79 9.97 -1.52
N ASN A 84 -12.97 9.46 -1.15
CA ASN A 84 -14.16 10.27 -0.90
C ASN A 84 -14.01 11.10 0.38
N LEU A 85 -13.49 10.49 1.47
CA LEU A 85 -13.18 11.22 2.69
C LEU A 85 -12.15 12.33 2.45
N LEU A 86 -11.11 12.07 1.66
CA LEU A 86 -10.13 13.08 1.27
C LEU A 86 -10.79 14.27 0.56
N ILE A 87 -11.68 14.02 -0.41
CA ILE A 87 -12.42 15.09 -1.09
C ILE A 87 -13.23 15.91 -0.09
N ASN A 88 -14.03 15.24 0.76
CA ASN A 88 -14.92 15.89 1.72
C ASN A 88 -14.14 16.74 2.74
N ARG A 89 -12.99 16.26 3.23
CA ARG A 89 -12.18 17.03 4.18
C ARG A 89 -11.52 18.23 3.53
N LEU A 90 -11.01 18.09 2.31
CA LEU A 90 -10.42 19.20 1.57
C LEU A 90 -11.41 20.31 1.26
N GLU A 91 -12.69 19.99 1.05
CA GLU A 91 -13.76 21.00 0.85
C GLU A 91 -13.93 21.95 2.05
N ASN A 92 -13.57 21.50 3.25
CA ASN A 92 -13.74 22.27 4.47
C ASN A 92 -12.49 23.08 4.86
N VAL A 93 -11.39 22.98 4.09
CA VAL A 93 -10.15 23.73 4.37
C VAL A 93 -10.20 25.08 3.65
N GLN A 94 -10.34 26.16 4.41
CA GLN A 94 -10.53 27.52 3.88
C GLN A 94 -9.30 28.06 3.12
N ASP A 95 -8.09 27.61 3.47
CA ASP A 95 -6.83 28.18 2.96
C ASP A 95 -6.26 27.47 1.71
N LEU A 96 -7.04 26.61 1.06
CA LEU A 96 -6.57 25.80 -0.07
C LEU A 96 -7.09 26.32 -1.41
N ASP A 97 -6.56 27.44 -1.87
CA ASP A 97 -6.91 27.98 -3.18
C ASP A 97 -6.24 27.24 -4.36
N GLY A 98 -6.97 27.11 -5.48
CA GLY A 98 -6.46 26.73 -6.80
C GLY A 98 -6.16 25.24 -7.06
N GLY A 99 -5.64 24.49 -6.07
CA GLY A 99 -5.20 23.09 -6.24
C GLY A 99 -6.28 22.02 -6.04
N ILE A 100 -7.29 22.30 -5.20
CA ILE A 100 -8.34 21.33 -4.82
C ILE A 100 -9.16 20.84 -6.02
N ARG A 101 -9.40 21.69 -7.03
CA ARG A 101 -10.28 21.35 -8.16
C ARG A 101 -9.75 20.14 -8.95
N GLU A 102 -8.44 20.01 -9.10
CA GLU A 102 -7.83 18.87 -9.80
C GLU A 102 -7.80 17.61 -8.91
N LEU A 103 -7.62 17.78 -7.58
CA LEU A 103 -7.74 16.69 -6.60
C LEU A 103 -9.09 15.98 -6.67
N LYS A 104 -10.16 16.76 -6.84
CA LYS A 104 -11.53 16.23 -6.99
C LYS A 104 -11.74 15.46 -8.30
N LYS A 105 -11.02 15.81 -9.36
CA LYS A 105 -11.26 15.23 -10.69
C LYS A 105 -10.42 13.99 -10.99
N ARG A 106 -9.21 13.88 -10.44
CA ARG A 106 -8.23 12.87 -10.87
C ARG A 106 -7.95 11.83 -9.79
N LYS A 107 -8.36 10.58 -10.04
CA LYS A 107 -8.15 9.44 -9.13
C LYS A 107 -6.69 9.25 -8.73
N TYR A 108 -5.76 9.32 -9.69
CA TYR A 108 -4.34 9.09 -9.41
C TYR A 108 -3.73 10.13 -8.49
N ILE A 109 -4.22 11.38 -8.51
CA ILE A 109 -3.73 12.37 -7.56
C ILE A 109 -4.21 12.03 -6.14
N ARG A 110 -5.49 11.69 -5.97
CA ARG A 110 -6.03 11.26 -4.67
C ARG A 110 -5.26 10.08 -4.13
N TRP A 111 -5.07 9.06 -4.96
CA TRP A 111 -4.30 7.87 -4.58
C TRP A 111 -2.86 8.21 -4.26
N SER A 112 -2.25 9.16 -4.98
CA SER A 112 -0.88 9.60 -4.71
C SER A 112 -0.74 10.25 -3.34
N ILE A 113 -1.70 11.07 -2.93
CA ILE A 113 -1.72 11.68 -1.59
C ILE A 113 -1.95 10.60 -0.53
N LEU A 114 -2.95 9.74 -0.72
CA LEU A 114 -3.26 8.66 0.24
C LEU A 114 -2.09 7.67 0.41
N GLN A 115 -1.36 7.39 -0.67
CA GLN A 115 -0.16 6.56 -0.67
C GLN A 115 0.99 7.26 0.07
N HIS A 116 1.31 8.49 -0.32
CA HIS A 116 2.44 9.24 0.21
C HIS A 116 2.30 9.56 1.71
N TYR A 117 1.07 9.75 2.19
CA TYR A 117 0.75 9.95 3.60
C TYR A 117 0.36 8.65 4.34
N GLU A 118 0.48 7.49 3.69
CA GLU A 118 0.33 6.16 4.32
C GLU A 118 -1.05 5.93 4.97
N VAL A 119 -2.10 6.42 4.30
CA VAL A 119 -3.50 6.32 4.75
C VAL A 119 -4.05 4.92 4.52
N CYS A 120 -3.91 4.38 3.30
CA CYS A 120 -4.40 3.07 2.94
C CYS A 120 -3.58 2.46 1.80
N ASP A 121 -3.79 1.18 1.51
CA ASP A 121 -3.17 0.51 0.37
C ASP A 121 -3.58 1.15 -0.97
N THR A 122 -2.63 1.31 -1.89
CA THR A 122 -2.86 1.91 -3.21
C THR A 122 -2.13 1.13 -4.33
N PRO A 123 -2.54 1.30 -5.60
CA PRO A 123 -1.85 0.70 -6.75
C PRO A 123 -0.58 1.47 -7.17
N LEU A 124 -0.09 2.39 -6.34
CA LEU A 124 1.06 3.24 -6.65
C LEU A 124 2.30 2.86 -5.83
N LEU A 125 3.47 3.25 -6.35
CA LEU A 125 4.76 3.12 -5.70
C LEU A 125 5.37 4.52 -5.49
N ASP A 126 5.74 4.84 -4.26
CA ASP A 126 6.51 6.06 -3.94
C ASP A 126 7.96 5.95 -4.40
N LEU A 127 8.42 6.98 -5.09
CA LEU A 127 9.77 7.16 -5.58
C LEU A 127 10.21 8.61 -5.35
N THR A 128 11.52 8.84 -5.42
CA THR A 128 12.13 10.17 -5.37
C THR A 128 13.15 10.34 -6.48
N GLN A 129 13.45 11.56 -6.89
CA GLN A 129 14.60 11.85 -7.76
C GLN A 129 15.85 12.24 -6.95
N SER A 130 15.71 12.42 -5.64
CA SER A 130 16.82 12.76 -4.77
C SER A 130 17.51 11.51 -4.24
N ILE A 131 18.78 11.34 -4.64
CA ILE A 131 19.66 10.31 -4.09
C ILE A 131 19.79 10.48 -2.58
N ARG A 132 19.86 11.73 -2.09
CA ARG A 132 19.95 12.03 -0.65
C ARG A 132 18.72 11.55 0.10
N VAL A 133 17.51 11.86 -0.40
CA VAL A 133 16.26 11.39 0.22
C VAL A 133 16.21 9.87 0.25
N ALA A 134 16.54 9.20 -0.85
CA ALA A 134 16.56 7.74 -0.89
C ALA A 134 17.58 7.14 0.10
N CYS A 135 18.78 7.70 0.21
CA CYS A 135 19.77 7.25 1.20
C CYS A 135 19.30 7.50 2.63
N SER A 136 18.70 8.66 2.92
CA SER A 136 18.14 8.96 4.24
C SER A 136 17.07 7.94 4.62
N PHE A 137 16.15 7.57 3.72
CA PHE A 137 15.17 6.50 3.99
C PHE A 137 15.81 5.13 4.18
N ALA A 138 16.87 4.81 3.42
CA ALA A 138 17.57 3.54 3.55
C ALA A 138 18.26 3.39 4.92
N LEU A 139 18.66 4.50 5.55
CA LEU A 139 19.43 4.53 6.79
C LEU A 139 18.61 4.96 8.04
N MET A 140 17.37 5.45 7.86
CA MET A 140 16.56 6.14 8.87
C MET A 140 16.41 5.41 10.22
N ASN A 141 16.39 4.07 10.24
CA ASN A 141 16.34 3.30 11.50
C ASN A 141 17.42 2.22 11.59
N ARG A 142 18.40 2.24 10.69
CA ARG A 142 19.50 1.28 10.65
C ARG A 142 20.83 1.97 10.42
N SER A 143 21.56 2.16 11.51
CA SER A 143 22.92 2.69 11.45
C SER A 143 23.83 1.83 10.60
N SER A 144 23.69 0.50 10.60
CA SER A 144 24.61 -0.40 9.91
C SER A 144 24.50 -0.44 8.38
N GLY A 145 23.37 -0.02 7.81
CA GLY A 145 23.18 -0.03 6.36
C GLY A 145 21.73 -0.21 5.90
N GLY A 146 21.55 -0.18 4.59
CA GLY A 146 20.25 -0.28 3.92
C GLY A 146 20.40 -0.49 2.42
N PHE A 147 19.32 -0.31 1.66
CA PHE A 147 19.29 -0.50 0.22
C PHE A 147 18.76 0.72 -0.51
N VAL A 148 19.40 1.06 -1.62
CA VAL A 148 18.91 2.04 -2.60
C VAL A 148 18.67 1.33 -3.91
N TYR A 149 17.46 1.49 -4.43
CA TYR A 149 17.01 0.90 -5.69
C TYR A 149 16.89 1.99 -6.74
N VAL A 150 17.33 1.69 -7.96
CA VAL A 150 17.27 2.61 -9.10
C VAL A 150 16.31 2.06 -10.14
N PHE A 151 15.30 2.85 -10.47
CA PHE A 151 14.30 2.54 -11.47
C PHE A 151 14.50 3.43 -12.71
N ALA A 152 14.51 2.83 -13.89
CA ALA A 152 14.49 3.55 -15.16
C ALA A 152 13.06 3.63 -15.67
N LEU A 153 12.52 4.85 -15.78
CA LEU A 153 11.15 5.11 -16.21
C LEU A 153 11.12 6.09 -17.39
N PRO A 154 10.05 6.10 -18.20
CA PRO A 154 9.91 7.06 -19.29
C PRO A 154 10.01 8.51 -18.80
N TYR A 155 10.54 9.38 -19.65
CA TYR A 155 10.60 10.81 -19.36
C TYR A 155 9.21 11.39 -19.08
N ILE A 156 9.14 12.23 -18.05
CA ILE A 156 7.94 12.96 -17.68
C ILE A 156 7.80 14.22 -18.54
N THR A 157 6.61 14.47 -19.08
CA THR A 157 6.31 15.66 -19.89
C THR A 157 5.56 16.71 -19.09
N ASN A 158 4.77 16.29 -18.11
CA ASN A 158 3.92 17.15 -17.29
C ASN A 158 3.83 16.64 -15.85
N ARG A 159 3.07 17.35 -15.01
CA ARG A 159 2.79 16.96 -13.61
C ARG A 159 2.18 15.57 -13.46
N ILE A 160 1.40 15.15 -14.45
CA ILE A 160 0.94 13.79 -14.65
C ILE A 160 1.37 13.41 -16.06
N SER A 161 2.13 12.33 -16.17
CA SER A 161 2.59 11.79 -17.45
C SER A 161 2.10 10.37 -17.58
N ILE A 162 1.40 10.08 -18.68
CA ILE A 162 0.95 8.74 -19.03
C ILE A 162 1.76 8.32 -20.26
N ASN A 163 2.33 7.12 -20.18
CA ASN A 163 3.04 6.51 -21.28
C ASN A 163 2.42 5.14 -21.55
N SER A 164 1.63 5.06 -22.62
CA SER A 164 0.94 3.85 -23.05
C SER A 164 1.88 2.75 -23.56
N GLU A 165 3.05 3.09 -24.10
CA GLU A 165 4.02 2.10 -24.55
C GLU A 165 4.64 1.32 -23.39
N HIS A 166 4.67 1.92 -22.21
CA HIS A 166 5.21 1.33 -20.98
C HIS A 166 4.13 1.02 -19.94
N ASP A 167 2.85 1.25 -20.24
CA ASP A 167 1.71 1.18 -19.32
C ASP A 167 1.94 1.93 -18.00
N ILE A 168 2.68 3.05 -18.02
CA ILE A 168 3.07 3.80 -16.82
C ILE A 168 2.30 5.10 -16.71
N VAL A 169 1.74 5.34 -15.53
CA VAL A 169 1.39 6.69 -15.06
C VAL A 169 2.43 7.16 -14.03
N ASN A 170 2.93 8.38 -14.22
CA ASN A 170 3.82 9.07 -13.29
C ASN A 170 3.15 10.35 -12.79
N ILE A 171 3.17 10.57 -11.48
CA ILE A 171 2.57 11.71 -10.80
C ILE A 171 3.65 12.41 -9.99
N ARG A 172 3.92 13.69 -10.32
CA ARG A 172 4.85 14.55 -9.60
C ARG A 172 4.10 15.38 -8.57
N LEU A 173 4.13 14.99 -7.30
CA LEU A 173 3.38 15.67 -6.24
C LEU A 173 3.87 17.11 -5.99
N LEU A 174 5.15 17.40 -6.24
CA LEU A 174 5.76 18.73 -6.09
C LEU A 174 4.98 19.88 -6.75
N ASN A 175 4.31 19.59 -7.86
CA ASN A 175 3.61 20.62 -8.64
C ASN A 175 2.08 20.47 -8.56
N ILE A 176 1.61 19.54 -7.73
CA ILE A 176 0.20 19.19 -7.57
C ILE A 176 -0.29 19.52 -6.17
N CYS A 177 0.50 19.15 -5.17
CA CYS A 177 0.24 19.47 -3.79
C CYS A 177 0.31 20.98 -3.57
N PRO A 178 -0.52 21.54 -2.66
CA PRO A 178 -0.38 22.92 -2.21
C PRO A 178 0.84 23.08 -1.27
N PRO A 179 1.39 24.28 -1.09
CA PRO A 179 2.60 24.51 -0.28
C PRO A 179 2.51 24.07 1.19
N ASN A 180 1.31 23.93 1.75
CA ASN A 180 1.07 23.43 3.10
C ASN A 180 1.08 21.90 3.22
N ALA A 181 1.08 21.17 2.10
CA ALA A 181 1.38 19.73 2.07
C ALA A 181 2.91 19.57 2.03
N LEU A 182 3.55 19.68 3.19
CA LEU A 182 5.01 19.83 3.28
C LEU A 182 5.76 18.57 2.86
N ARG A 183 5.33 17.38 3.33
CA ARG A 183 6.03 16.10 3.14
C ARG A 183 6.39 15.82 1.66
N PRO A 184 5.51 16.01 0.67
CA PRO A 184 5.86 15.87 -0.75
C PRO A 184 7.08 16.68 -1.21
N TYR A 185 7.24 17.91 -0.71
CA TYR A 185 8.34 18.80 -1.11
C TYR A 185 9.68 18.36 -0.56
N PHE A 186 9.72 18.05 0.75
CA PHE A 186 10.95 17.62 1.41
C PHE A 186 11.44 16.24 0.96
N GLN A 187 10.54 15.40 0.45
CA GLN A 187 10.85 14.05 -0.03
C GLN A 187 11.05 13.98 -1.55
N GLU A 188 10.89 15.09 -2.28
CA GLU A 188 10.88 15.11 -3.75
C GLU A 188 9.96 14.04 -4.34
N ALA A 189 8.70 14.03 -3.90
CA ALA A 189 7.81 12.89 -4.06
C ALA A 189 7.29 12.70 -5.49
N TYR A 190 7.49 11.48 -6.00
CA TYR A 190 6.93 10.96 -7.23
C TYR A 190 6.19 9.66 -6.96
N LEU A 191 5.05 9.50 -7.62
CA LEU A 191 4.24 8.31 -7.54
C LEU A 191 4.13 7.68 -8.92
N VAL A 192 4.28 6.37 -8.97
CA VAL A 192 4.20 5.63 -10.23
C VAL A 192 3.24 4.45 -10.11
N GLY A 193 2.47 4.20 -11.16
CA GLY A 193 1.51 3.11 -11.21
C GLY A 193 1.39 2.56 -12.62
N THR A 194 0.71 1.42 -12.72
CA THR A 194 0.29 0.86 -14.01
C THR A 194 -1.04 1.50 -14.41
N GLU A 195 -1.15 2.07 -15.61
CA GLU A 195 -2.33 2.86 -16.00
C GLU A 195 -3.60 2.00 -16.11
N ASP A 196 -3.56 0.93 -16.92
CA ASP A 196 -4.77 0.20 -17.33
C ASP A 196 -4.94 -1.16 -16.66
N VAL A 197 -3.86 -1.74 -16.17
CA VAL A 197 -3.87 -3.06 -15.53
C VAL A 197 -3.99 -2.90 -14.02
N MET A 198 -5.23 -2.88 -13.52
CA MET A 198 -5.51 -2.74 -12.08
C MET A 198 -6.03 -4.01 -11.41
N MET A 199 -7.10 -4.59 -11.97
CA MET A 199 -7.76 -5.81 -11.44
C MET A 199 -7.75 -6.97 -12.42
N ASN A 200 -7.52 -6.69 -13.71
CA ASN A 200 -7.63 -7.64 -14.81
C ASN A 200 -6.24 -7.93 -15.42
N TYR A 201 -5.27 -8.26 -14.57
CA TYR A 201 -3.95 -8.72 -15.01
C TYR A 201 -4.00 -10.20 -15.37
N ASP A 202 -3.23 -10.60 -16.39
CA ASP A 202 -3.02 -12.01 -16.73
C ASP A 202 -2.02 -12.64 -15.76
N GLU A 203 -0.87 -11.98 -15.55
CA GLU A 203 0.13 -12.38 -14.57
C GLU A 203 0.30 -11.30 -13.50
N ARG A 204 0.28 -11.70 -12.22
CA ARG A 204 0.50 -10.74 -11.13
C ARG A 204 1.85 -10.02 -11.26
N THR A 205 2.87 -10.67 -11.83
CA THR A 205 4.19 -10.10 -12.05
C THR A 205 4.20 -8.85 -12.92
N ASP A 206 3.16 -8.61 -13.72
CA ASP A 206 3.01 -7.40 -14.53
C ASP A 206 2.84 -6.14 -13.65
N LEU A 207 2.37 -6.34 -12.42
CA LEU A 207 2.20 -5.30 -11.40
C LEU A 207 3.48 -5.08 -10.55
N ASP A 208 4.52 -5.87 -10.76
CA ASP A 208 5.79 -5.76 -10.03
C ASP A 208 6.71 -4.77 -10.74
N PHE A 209 7.07 -3.67 -10.06
CA PHE A 209 7.99 -2.68 -10.61
C PHE A 209 9.43 -3.17 -10.74
N LYS A 210 9.76 -4.41 -10.32
CA LYS A 210 11.09 -5.02 -10.52
C LYS A 210 11.55 -4.98 -11.98
N GLN A 211 10.64 -5.03 -12.96
CA GLN A 211 11.00 -5.00 -14.38
C GLN A 211 11.56 -3.65 -14.85
N ARG A 212 11.45 -2.63 -14.00
CA ARG A 212 12.00 -1.28 -14.22
C ARG A 212 13.24 -1.02 -13.36
N LEU A 213 13.64 -1.98 -12.53
CA LEU A 213 14.84 -1.89 -11.71
C LEU A 213 16.08 -2.08 -12.59
N VAL A 214 16.97 -1.09 -12.59
CA VAL A 214 18.20 -1.11 -13.39
C VAL A 214 19.46 -1.22 -12.54
N ALA A 215 19.38 -0.85 -11.26
CA ALA A 215 20.47 -1.05 -10.31
C ALA A 215 19.96 -1.18 -8.88
N LYS A 216 20.77 -1.85 -8.05
CA LYS A 216 20.54 -2.03 -6.62
C LYS A 216 21.86 -1.82 -5.88
N PHE A 217 21.84 -0.97 -4.87
CA PHE A 217 22.99 -0.68 -4.04
C PHE A 217 22.70 -1.06 -2.59
N GLN A 218 23.62 -1.77 -1.96
CA GLN A 218 23.61 -2.00 -0.53
C GLN A 218 24.56 -1.01 0.12
N LEU A 219 24.00 -0.13 0.94
CA LEU A 219 24.74 0.88 1.68
C LEU A 219 25.38 0.23 2.90
N VAL A 220 26.68 0.46 3.08
CA VAL A 220 27.45 0.05 4.25
C VAL A 220 27.69 1.30 5.10
N ASN A 221 27.14 1.33 6.32
CA ASN A 221 27.22 2.49 7.21
C ASN A 221 27.59 2.12 8.66
N THR A 222 28.23 0.96 8.87
CA THR A 222 28.55 0.41 10.20
C THR A 222 29.25 1.39 11.15
N GLU A 223 30.04 2.32 10.63
CA GLU A 223 30.80 3.31 11.40
C GLU A 223 30.17 4.72 11.34
N GLY A 224 29.00 4.88 10.71
CA GLY A 224 28.35 6.18 10.54
C GLY A 224 29.01 7.08 9.47
N GLU A 225 29.98 6.56 8.73
CA GLU A 225 30.82 7.33 7.81
C GLU A 225 30.25 7.48 6.40
N PHE A 226 29.11 6.84 6.08
CA PHE A 226 28.57 6.82 4.72
C PHE A 226 28.43 8.23 4.12
N TRP A 227 28.00 9.20 4.94
CA TRP A 227 27.80 10.57 4.49
C TRP A 227 29.11 11.36 4.37
N GLY A 228 30.18 10.98 5.06
CA GLY A 228 31.43 11.74 5.10
C GLY A 228 31.20 13.18 5.57
N ALA A 229 31.53 14.15 4.71
CA ALA A 229 31.28 15.58 4.96
C ALA A 229 29.86 16.03 4.61
N ASP A 230 29.10 15.21 3.87
CA ASP A 230 27.69 15.44 3.64
C ASP A 230 26.85 15.06 4.87
N SER A 231 25.56 15.36 4.85
CA SER A 231 24.64 14.99 5.91
C SER A 231 23.34 14.40 5.37
N SER A 232 22.75 13.52 6.18
CA SER A 232 21.41 13.00 5.97
C SER A 232 20.39 14.13 6.05
N VAL A 233 19.34 14.04 5.23
CA VAL A 233 18.18 14.94 5.27
C VAL A 233 17.03 14.37 6.11
N GLU A 234 17.25 13.26 6.82
CA GLU A 234 16.25 12.52 7.60
C GLU A 234 15.38 13.41 8.50
N LYS A 235 16.02 14.32 9.24
CA LYS A 235 15.33 15.26 10.14
C LYS A 235 14.36 16.23 9.45
N TYR A 236 14.42 16.32 8.12
CA TYR A 236 13.53 17.16 7.32
C TYR A 236 12.49 16.35 6.54
N LEU A 237 12.56 15.02 6.52
CA LEU A 237 11.64 14.21 5.72
C LEU A 237 10.21 14.28 6.27
N TYR A 238 10.05 14.47 7.58
CA TYR A 238 8.76 14.50 8.27
C TYR A 238 8.63 15.82 9.05
N GLN A 239 7.80 16.73 8.55
CA GLN A 239 7.58 18.04 9.17
C GLN A 239 6.46 17.96 10.21
N GLU A 240 6.67 18.59 11.37
CA GLU A 240 5.69 18.56 12.48
C GLU A 240 4.38 19.28 12.12
N ASN A 241 4.45 20.40 11.40
CA ASN A 241 3.29 21.25 11.07
C ASN A 241 2.74 21.01 9.65
N ASP A 242 2.71 19.76 9.21
CA ASP A 242 2.13 19.41 7.89
C ASP A 242 0.61 19.21 8.00
N ILE A 243 -0.16 20.19 7.51
CA ILE A 243 -1.63 20.18 7.53
C ILE A 243 -2.20 18.92 6.84
N PHE A 244 -1.54 18.45 5.77
CA PHE A 244 -1.98 17.25 5.08
C PHE A 244 -1.70 15.98 5.90
N LYS A 245 -0.66 15.98 6.74
CA LYS A 245 -0.41 14.87 7.65
C LYS A 245 -1.57 14.72 8.64
N GLU A 246 -1.96 15.80 9.31
CA GLU A 246 -3.08 15.79 10.25
C GLU A 246 -4.40 15.38 9.57
N LEU A 247 -4.67 15.95 8.39
CA LEU A 247 -5.85 15.63 7.59
C LEU A 247 -5.88 14.14 7.22
N CYS A 248 -4.78 13.60 6.70
CA CYS A 248 -4.65 12.21 6.29
C CYS A 248 -4.68 11.24 7.46
N ASP A 249 -4.08 11.57 8.60
CA ASP A 249 -4.16 10.77 9.82
C ASP A 249 -5.61 10.66 10.31
N GLY A 250 -6.35 11.77 10.29
CA GLY A 250 -7.75 11.74 10.65
C GLY A 250 -8.60 10.90 9.69
N ILE A 251 -8.27 10.87 8.38
CA ILE A 251 -8.93 9.98 7.41
C ILE A 251 -8.60 8.52 7.72
N LYS A 252 -7.33 8.22 8.00
CA LYS A 252 -6.88 6.88 8.35
C LYS A 252 -7.64 6.34 9.56
N ASN A 253 -7.70 7.12 10.64
CA ASN A 253 -8.43 6.77 11.84
C ASN A 253 -9.93 6.54 11.54
N GLU A 254 -10.55 7.41 10.75
CA GLU A 254 -11.97 7.26 10.38
C GLU A 254 -12.21 5.99 9.54
N ILE A 255 -11.32 5.64 8.61
CA ILE A 255 -11.42 4.38 7.85
C ILE A 255 -11.29 3.18 8.78
N ASP A 256 -10.33 3.21 9.70
CA ASP A 256 -10.08 2.13 10.64
C ASP A 256 -11.29 1.94 11.58
N GLU A 257 -11.90 3.03 12.05
CA GLU A 257 -13.15 3.02 12.82
C GLU A 257 -14.34 2.51 12.01
N GLN A 258 -14.55 3.02 10.80
CA GLN A 258 -15.66 2.61 9.93
C GLN A 258 -15.58 1.13 9.56
N ASN A 259 -14.37 0.58 9.46
CA ASN A 259 -14.10 -0.81 9.14
C ASN A 259 -13.71 -1.65 10.36
N ASN A 260 -14.06 -1.19 11.57
CA ASN A 260 -13.84 -1.96 12.79
C ASN A 260 -14.90 -3.06 12.90
N ILE A 261 -14.48 -4.31 12.73
CA ILE A 261 -15.40 -5.46 12.76
C ILE A 261 -15.91 -5.79 14.16
N GLU A 262 -15.15 -5.47 15.21
CA GLU A 262 -15.56 -5.68 16.60
C GLU A 262 -16.81 -4.84 16.92
N LEU A 263 -16.87 -3.61 16.40
CA LEU A 263 -18.07 -2.77 16.52
C LEU A 263 -19.28 -3.31 15.74
N ALA A 264 -19.05 -4.09 14.68
CA ALA A 264 -20.12 -4.73 13.92
C ALA A 264 -20.65 -6.02 14.57
N PHE A 265 -19.84 -6.64 15.44
CA PHE A 265 -20.17 -7.87 16.15
C PHE A 265 -20.00 -7.73 17.67
N PRO A 266 -20.79 -6.86 18.34
CA PRO A 266 -20.66 -6.67 19.78
C PRO A 266 -21.14 -7.92 20.54
N GLY A 267 -20.34 -8.36 21.51
CA GLY A 267 -20.66 -9.47 22.40
C GLY A 267 -20.64 -10.83 21.68
N ARG A 268 -21.56 -11.72 22.08
CA ARG A 268 -21.61 -13.09 21.55
C ARG A 268 -22.52 -13.19 20.33
N TRP A 269 -22.07 -13.96 19.36
CA TRP A 269 -22.79 -14.23 18.13
C TRP A 269 -22.80 -15.72 17.85
N ARG A 270 -23.88 -16.20 17.28
CA ARG A 270 -24.01 -17.56 16.77
C ARG A 270 -23.79 -17.52 15.27
N ASN A 271 -22.87 -18.33 14.76
CA ASN A 271 -22.63 -18.56 13.34
C ASN A 271 -23.18 -19.95 12.96
N ASP A 272 -24.25 -19.97 12.16
CA ASP A 272 -24.78 -21.16 11.52
C ASP A 272 -24.25 -21.23 10.08
N TYR A 273 -23.61 -22.33 9.70
CA TYR A 273 -22.96 -22.47 8.40
C TYR A 273 -23.24 -23.83 7.76
N THR A 274 -23.19 -23.88 6.43
CA THR A 274 -23.27 -25.13 5.67
C THR A 274 -21.93 -25.41 5.00
N ILE A 275 -21.41 -26.62 5.17
CA ILE A 275 -20.19 -27.10 4.53
C ILE A 275 -20.55 -27.61 3.13
N GLY A 276 -19.61 -27.59 2.18
CA GLY A 276 -19.86 -27.96 0.78
C GLY A 276 -20.43 -29.37 0.53
N ASP A 277 -20.45 -30.27 1.52
CA ASP A 277 -21.11 -31.59 1.46
C ASP A 277 -22.56 -31.59 1.97
N GLY A 278 -23.11 -30.42 2.28
CA GLY A 278 -24.47 -30.22 2.78
C GLY A 278 -24.63 -30.36 4.29
N ARG A 279 -23.57 -30.69 5.04
CA ARG A 279 -23.63 -30.71 6.50
C ARG A 279 -23.71 -29.30 7.05
N THR A 280 -24.55 -29.11 8.07
CA THR A 280 -24.66 -27.85 8.80
C THR A 280 -23.86 -27.89 10.09
N GLY A 281 -23.23 -26.78 10.45
CA GLY A 281 -22.57 -26.57 11.72
C GLY A 281 -23.06 -25.30 12.41
N THR A 282 -22.85 -25.24 13.71
CA THR A 282 -23.16 -24.07 14.54
C THR A 282 -22.02 -23.83 15.51
N GLU A 283 -21.61 -22.58 15.68
CA GLU A 283 -20.65 -22.17 16.70
C GLU A 283 -21.07 -20.84 17.34
N ILE A 284 -20.70 -20.65 18.61
CA ILE A 284 -20.83 -19.36 19.30
C ILE A 284 -19.46 -18.73 19.35
N PHE A 285 -19.37 -17.49 18.87
CA PHE A 285 -18.14 -16.74 18.79
C PHE A 285 -18.27 -15.34 19.36
N GLU A 286 -17.13 -14.72 19.62
CA GLU A 286 -17.00 -13.31 20.00
C GLU A 286 -15.85 -12.70 19.19
N VAL A 287 -16.04 -11.47 18.71
CA VAL A 287 -14.96 -10.67 18.13
C VAL A 287 -14.42 -9.75 19.22
N LYS A 288 -13.12 -9.81 19.49
CA LYS A 288 -12.46 -8.95 20.49
C LYS A 288 -10.98 -8.75 20.17
N ASN A 289 -10.30 -7.94 20.99
CA ASN A 289 -8.85 -7.74 20.92
C ASN A 289 -8.35 -7.31 19.53
N ILE A 290 -9.08 -6.41 18.85
CA ILE A 290 -8.69 -5.93 17.51
C ILE A 290 -8.83 -7.06 16.48
N ASN A 291 -10.10 -7.37 16.15
CA ASN A 291 -10.47 -8.28 15.07
C ASN A 291 -10.09 -9.76 15.30
N GLU A 292 -9.90 -10.23 16.54
CA GLU A 292 -9.74 -11.65 16.82
C GLU A 292 -11.10 -12.35 16.94
N TYR A 293 -11.28 -13.46 16.26
CA TYR A 293 -12.45 -14.33 16.33
C TYR A 293 -12.19 -15.46 17.34
N HIS A 294 -12.96 -15.45 18.43
CA HIS A 294 -12.84 -16.39 19.54
C HIS A 294 -14.02 -17.35 19.59
N ILE A 295 -13.75 -18.64 19.78
CA ILE A 295 -14.76 -19.64 20.14
C ILE A 295 -14.48 -20.06 21.59
N GLY A 296 -15.34 -19.61 22.51
CA GLY A 296 -15.08 -19.74 23.94
C GLY A 296 -13.79 -19.01 24.35
N PRO A 297 -12.82 -19.69 25.01
CA PRO A 297 -11.54 -19.08 25.39
C PRO A 297 -10.48 -19.11 24.28
N HIS A 298 -10.79 -19.68 23.11
CA HIS A 298 -9.80 -19.96 22.06
C HIS A 298 -9.89 -18.94 20.93
N HIS A 299 -8.81 -18.19 20.70
CA HIS A 299 -8.60 -17.45 19.46
C HIS A 299 -8.40 -18.45 18.32
N VAL A 300 -9.29 -18.44 17.33
CA VAL A 300 -9.27 -19.38 16.20
C VAL A 300 -8.99 -18.71 14.86
N PHE A 301 -9.40 -17.45 14.66
CA PHE A 301 -9.10 -16.69 13.44
C PHE A 301 -8.78 -15.23 13.72
N ASN A 302 -7.83 -14.67 12.98
CA ASN A 302 -7.76 -13.23 12.78
C ASN A 302 -8.74 -12.83 11.68
N LEU A 303 -9.45 -11.71 11.87
CA LEU A 303 -10.31 -11.11 10.85
C LEU A 303 -9.54 -9.97 10.19
N ASP A 304 -9.13 -10.17 8.95
CA ASP A 304 -8.43 -9.15 8.17
C ASP A 304 -9.26 -8.68 6.98
N SER A 305 -8.75 -7.67 6.28
CA SER A 305 -9.36 -7.17 5.04
C SER A 305 -10.85 -6.80 5.22
N VAL A 306 -11.18 -6.23 6.37
CA VAL A 306 -12.55 -5.90 6.75
C VAL A 306 -13.05 -4.71 5.95
N LEU A 307 -14.17 -4.82 5.25
CA LEU A 307 -14.90 -3.72 4.65
C LEU A 307 -16.34 -3.71 5.18
N ILE A 308 -16.74 -2.62 5.81
CA ILE A 308 -18.13 -2.40 6.25
C ILE A 308 -18.74 -1.31 5.37
N ASP A 309 -19.68 -1.70 4.52
CA ASP A 309 -20.44 -0.81 3.66
C ASP A 309 -21.86 -0.66 4.23
N LYS A 310 -22.02 0.29 5.15
CA LYS A 310 -23.31 0.55 5.82
C LYS A 310 -24.38 1.02 4.83
N GLN A 311 -24.01 1.69 3.75
CA GLN A 311 -24.96 2.21 2.77
C GLN A 311 -25.63 1.08 2.00
N ASN A 312 -24.85 0.06 1.60
CA ASN A 312 -25.39 -1.12 0.92
C ASN A 312 -25.78 -2.25 1.89
N GLY A 313 -25.53 -2.08 3.18
CA GLY A 313 -25.79 -3.09 4.21
C GLY A 313 -24.93 -4.34 4.03
N ILE A 314 -23.66 -4.18 3.65
CA ILE A 314 -22.75 -5.30 3.37
C ILE A 314 -21.54 -5.26 4.30
N ILE A 315 -21.14 -6.41 4.84
CA ILE A 315 -19.91 -6.59 5.61
C ILE A 315 -19.08 -7.67 4.91
N ASN A 316 -17.87 -7.32 4.48
CA ASN A 316 -16.91 -8.26 3.93
C ASN A 316 -15.71 -8.37 4.86
N PHE A 317 -15.18 -9.57 5.05
CA PHE A 317 -13.93 -9.77 5.77
C PHE A 317 -13.35 -11.12 5.44
N ARG A 318 -12.09 -11.32 5.82
CA ARG A 318 -11.40 -12.58 5.64
C ARG A 318 -11.05 -13.16 6.99
N LYS A 319 -11.44 -14.42 7.22
CA LYS A 319 -10.97 -15.22 8.35
C LYS A 319 -9.61 -15.82 8.00
N VAL A 320 -8.64 -15.71 8.90
CA VAL A 320 -7.30 -16.30 8.76
C VAL A 320 -6.97 -17.10 10.00
N GLY A 321 -6.82 -18.42 9.85
CA GLY A 321 -6.55 -19.33 10.95
C GLY A 321 -5.29 -18.96 11.72
N VAL A 322 -5.30 -19.20 13.03
CA VAL A 322 -4.14 -18.98 13.91
C VAL A 322 -3.50 -20.29 14.38
N GLY A 323 -2.22 -20.21 14.74
CA GLY A 323 -1.44 -21.38 15.17
C GLY A 323 -1.27 -22.40 14.05
N ASN A 324 -1.77 -23.61 14.27
CA ASN A 324 -1.70 -24.70 13.28
C ASN A 324 -2.84 -24.66 12.26
N ASP A 325 -3.85 -23.82 12.47
CA ASP A 325 -4.95 -23.67 11.53
C ASP A 325 -4.51 -22.84 10.32
N LYS A 326 -4.53 -23.47 9.14
CA LYS A 326 -4.17 -22.82 7.87
C LYS A 326 -5.38 -22.40 7.05
N ARG A 327 -6.60 -22.59 7.57
CA ARG A 327 -7.84 -22.25 6.89
C ARG A 327 -7.92 -20.75 6.67
N LYS A 328 -8.47 -20.38 5.52
CA LYS A 328 -8.78 -19.00 5.17
C LYS A 328 -10.09 -18.99 4.42
N ALA A 329 -10.94 -18.04 4.76
CA ALA A 329 -12.27 -17.98 4.17
C ALA A 329 -12.73 -16.53 4.03
N TYR A 330 -13.25 -16.19 2.85
CA TYR A 330 -13.84 -14.88 2.60
C TYR A 330 -15.31 -14.90 2.96
N ASN A 331 -15.70 -14.02 3.87
CA ASN A 331 -17.07 -13.89 4.33
C ASN A 331 -17.66 -12.62 3.70
N SER A 332 -18.81 -12.74 3.05
CA SER A 332 -19.61 -11.63 2.53
C SER A 332 -21.01 -11.71 3.12
N LEU A 333 -21.31 -10.82 4.06
CA LEU A 333 -22.57 -10.76 4.80
C LEU A 333 -23.41 -9.58 4.35
N ARG A 334 -24.72 -9.79 4.30
CA ARG A 334 -25.75 -8.75 4.21
C ARG A 334 -26.39 -8.56 5.57
N ILE A 335 -26.47 -7.31 6.00
CA ILE A 335 -27.15 -6.89 7.22
C ILE A 335 -28.66 -7.04 6.99
N VAL A 336 -29.31 -7.92 7.74
CA VAL A 336 -30.78 -8.08 7.71
C VAL A 336 -31.40 -7.16 8.75
N ASP A 337 -30.88 -7.19 9.97
CA ASP A 337 -31.19 -6.26 11.05
C ASP A 337 -29.98 -6.13 12.00
N SER A 338 -30.13 -5.41 13.12
CA SER A 338 -29.04 -5.15 14.07
C SER A 338 -28.49 -6.38 14.78
N ASN A 339 -29.22 -7.50 14.76
CA ASN A 339 -28.91 -8.73 15.47
C ASN A 339 -28.81 -9.93 14.53
N HIS A 340 -28.97 -9.75 13.21
CA HIS A 340 -28.99 -10.84 12.25
C HIS A 340 -28.37 -10.46 10.91
N TYR A 341 -27.33 -11.20 10.49
CA TYR A 341 -26.68 -11.06 9.20
C TYR A 341 -26.68 -12.40 8.46
N ILE A 342 -26.83 -12.38 7.14
CA ILE A 342 -26.77 -13.60 6.31
C ILE A 342 -25.83 -13.40 5.14
N GLY A 343 -25.20 -14.47 4.65
CA GLY A 343 -24.27 -14.32 3.55
C GLY A 343 -23.68 -15.61 3.05
N LEU A 344 -22.51 -15.47 2.45
CA LEU A 344 -21.74 -16.57 1.88
C LEU A 344 -20.31 -16.54 2.41
N GLU A 345 -19.78 -17.73 2.68
CA GLU A 345 -18.36 -17.99 2.84
C GLU A 345 -17.81 -18.58 1.52
N ASP A 346 -16.70 -18.02 1.03
CA ASP A 346 -16.03 -18.37 -0.23
C ASP A 346 -16.98 -18.42 -1.45
N ASN A 347 -17.96 -17.51 -1.48
CA ASN A 347 -18.99 -17.36 -2.52
C ASN A 347 -19.92 -18.57 -2.72
N SER A 348 -19.86 -19.60 -1.87
CA SER A 348 -20.60 -20.84 -2.08
C SER A 348 -21.33 -21.35 -0.84
N ASN A 349 -20.75 -21.18 0.34
CA ASN A 349 -21.25 -21.79 1.57
C ASN A 349 -22.17 -20.81 2.31
N PRO A 350 -23.48 -21.09 2.45
CA PRO A 350 -24.38 -20.24 3.22
C PRO A 350 -23.95 -20.13 4.69
N ILE A 351 -23.95 -18.90 5.20
CA ILE A 351 -23.66 -18.55 6.58
C ILE A 351 -24.71 -17.58 7.14
N SER A 352 -25.03 -17.71 8.42
CA SER A 352 -25.98 -16.88 9.14
C SER A 352 -25.43 -16.55 10.52
N TYR A 353 -25.43 -15.27 10.85
CA TYR A 353 -24.86 -14.71 12.07
C TYR A 353 -26.00 -14.09 12.87
N SER A 354 -26.29 -14.64 14.04
CA SER A 354 -27.32 -14.09 14.94
C SER A 354 -26.73 -13.74 16.29
N ARG A 355 -26.97 -12.52 16.76
CA ARG A 355 -26.55 -12.07 18.09
C ARG A 355 -27.16 -12.97 19.17
N GLN A 356 -26.39 -13.22 20.21
CA GLN A 356 -26.83 -13.90 21.42
C GLN A 356 -26.88 -12.88 22.54
N ASP A 357 -28.02 -12.84 23.24
CA ASP A 357 -28.23 -11.97 24.40
C ASP A 357 -27.45 -12.45 25.64
#